data_AF-B6ILL6-F1
#
_entry.id   AF-B6ILL6-F1
#
_cell.length_a   1.000
_cell.length_b   1.000
_cell.length_c   1.000
_cell.angle_alpha   90.00
_cell.angle_beta   90.00
_cell.angle_gamma   90.00
#
_symmetry.space_group_name_H-M   'P 1'
#
loop_
_entity.id
_entity.type
_entity.pdbx_description
1 polymer ?
#
loop_
_entity_poly.entity_id
_entity_poly.type
_entity_poly.pdbx_seq_one_letter_code
_entity_poly.pdbx_strand_id
1 'polypeptide(L)' 'MSSDKPSTSSTVTQKDTTVTPCTVCGDVANGKRYGTWACLGCIVFFRRTVLRKMKYKCQRDGRCEIAVNELVFFELL' A
#
# COMPACT_ATOMS: atom_id res chain seq x y z
N MET A 1 29.46 13.06 14.61
CA MET A 1 28.25 13.88 14.41
C MET A 1 27.77 13.63 12.98
N SER A 2 26.89 12.66 12.79
CA SER A 2 26.28 12.39 11.50
C SER A 2 24.95 13.11 11.47
N SER A 3 24.81 14.03 10.50
CA SER A 3 23.65 14.90 10.37
C SER A 3 22.42 14.10 9.92
N ASP A 4 21.37 14.13 10.73
CA ASP A 4 20.02 13.74 10.35
C ASP A 4 19.50 14.68 9.25
N LYS A 5 19.09 14.12 8.10
CA LYS A 5 18.36 14.87 7.08
C LYS A 5 16.85 14.69 7.31
N PRO A 6 16.07 15.76 7.50
CA PRO A 6 14.62 15.66 7.69
C PRO A 6 13.94 15.09 6.44
N SER A 7 13.28 13.95 6.59
CA SER A 7 12.46 13.34 5.53
C SER A 7 11.03 13.88 5.60
N THR A 8 10.87 15.15 5.24
CA THR A 8 9.55 15.72 4.95
C THR A 8 9.68 16.62 3.74
N SER A 9 9.35 16.10 2.56
CA SER A 9 8.97 16.96 1.45
C SER A 9 7.88 16.28 0.64
N SER A 10 6.66 16.77 0.88
CA SER A 10 5.61 16.73 -0.12
C SER A 10 6.11 17.50 -1.34
N THR A 11 6.26 16.84 -2.48
CA THR A 11 6.37 17.51 -3.77
C THR A 11 5.56 16.72 -4.78
N VAL A 12 4.33 17.18 -4.99
CA VAL A 12 3.63 17.00 -6.27
C VAL A 12 4.40 17.86 -7.27
N THR A 13 4.85 17.31 -8.40
CA THR A 13 4.48 17.69 -9.80
C THR A 13 5.42 17.00 -10.82
N GLN A 14 4.81 16.52 -11.92
CA GLN A 14 5.37 16.12 -13.24
C GLN A 14 5.93 14.69 -13.36
N LYS A 15 5.16 13.72 -13.88
CA LYS A 15 4.82 13.46 -15.31
C LYS A 15 5.97 12.74 -16.05
N ASP A 16 6.22 11.52 -15.61
CA ASP A 16 6.63 10.42 -16.48
C ASP A 16 5.56 9.33 -16.26
N THR A 17 4.85 8.91 -17.31
CA THR A 17 3.62 8.09 -17.20
C THR A 17 3.96 6.62 -16.92
N THR A 18 4.85 6.37 -15.97
CA THR A 18 5.10 5.03 -15.44
C THR A 18 4.23 4.83 -14.21
N VAL A 19 3.08 4.18 -14.41
CA VAL A 19 2.22 3.75 -13.31
C VAL A 19 3.03 2.82 -12.42
N THR A 20 3.40 3.29 -11.22
CA THR A 20 4.15 2.47 -10.26
C THR A 20 3.17 1.57 -9.52
N PRO A 21 3.33 0.23 -9.55
CA PRO A 21 2.42 -0.67 -8.86
C PRO A 21 2.71 -0.72 -7.35
N CYS A 22 1.67 -0.94 -6.57
CA CYS A 22 1.72 -1.25 -5.15
C CYS A 22 2.42 -2.59 -4.97
N THR A 23 3.51 -2.63 -4.19
CA THR A 23 4.28 -3.86 -3.95
C THR A 23 3.48 -4.91 -3.17
N VAL A 24 2.35 -4.55 -2.55
CA VAL A 24 1.54 -5.45 -1.72
C VAL A 24 0.43 -6.14 -2.52
N CYS A 25 -0.36 -5.38 -3.29
CA CYS A 25 -1.54 -5.90 -4.00
C CYS A 25 -1.53 -5.67 -5.52
N GLY A 26 -0.56 -4.92 -6.05
CA GLY A 26 -0.49 -4.58 -7.48
C GLY A 26 -1.28 -3.35 -7.93
N ASP A 27 -2.16 -2.80 -7.08
CA ASP A 27 -2.94 -1.58 -7.39
C ASP A 27 -2.03 -0.36 -7.64
N VAL A 28 -2.56 0.72 -8.21
CA VAL A 28 -1.80 1.94 -8.46
C VAL A 28 -1.26 2.51 -7.14
N ALA A 29 0.05 2.65 -7.05
CA ALA A 29 0.67 3.20 -5.85
C ALA A 29 0.34 4.70 -5.70
N ASN A 30 0.01 5.10 -4.48
CA ASN A 30 -0.22 6.51 -4.13
C ASN A 30 1.07 7.20 -3.62
N GLY A 31 2.21 6.53 -3.74
CA GLY A 31 3.50 7.02 -3.28
C GLY A 31 4.24 6.03 -2.36
N LYS A 32 5.41 6.45 -1.90
CA LYS A 32 6.26 5.68 -0.98
C LYS A 32 5.88 5.97 0.47
N ARG A 33 5.46 4.97 1.22
CA ARG A 33 5.17 5.05 2.67
C ARG A 33 5.68 3.79 3.37
N TYR A 34 6.22 3.97 4.57
CA TYR A 34 6.78 2.88 5.37
C TYR A 34 7.85 2.05 4.61
N GLY A 35 8.60 2.69 3.73
CA GLY A 35 9.73 2.08 3.01
C GLY A 35 9.42 1.54 1.62
N THR A 36 8.16 1.39 1.21
CA THR A 36 7.77 0.81 -0.09
C THR A 36 6.71 1.61 -0.84
N TRP A 37 6.56 1.35 -2.15
CA TRP A 37 5.45 1.87 -2.95
C TRP A 37 4.17 1.13 -2.61
N ALA A 38 3.13 1.87 -2.20
CA ALA A 38 1.88 1.28 -1.74
C ALA A 38 0.67 2.10 -2.19
N CYS A 39 -0.44 1.42 -2.48
CA CYS A 39 -1.74 2.06 -2.70
C CYS A 39 -2.33 2.56 -1.37
N LEU A 40 -3.39 3.38 -1.44
CA LEU A 40 -4.01 3.95 -0.25
C LEU A 40 -4.55 2.87 0.71
N GLY A 41 -5.14 1.80 0.18
CA GLY A 41 -5.67 0.69 0.98
C GLY A 41 -4.60 0.03 1.84
N CYS A 42 -3.47 -0.36 1.25
CA CYS A 42 -2.36 -1.00 1.96
C CYS A 42 -1.69 -0.07 2.98
N ILE A 43 -1.55 1.23 2.66
CA ILE A 43 -1.01 2.25 3.59
C ILE A 43 -1.88 2.34 4.84
N VAL A 44 -3.20 2.44 4.66
CA VAL A 44 -4.16 2.57 5.77
C VAL A 44 -4.25 1.28 6.57
N PHE A 45 -4.29 0.13 5.89
CA PHE A 45 -4.31 -1.18 6.54
C PHE A 45 -3.09 -1.34 7.47
N PHE A 46 -1.89 -1.16 6.94
CA PHE A 46 -0.65 -1.29 7.72
C PHE A 46 -0.62 -0.36 8.93
N ARG A 47 -0.96 0.93 8.74
CA ARG A 47 -1.05 1.90 9.84
C ARG A 47 -2.01 1.44 10.94
N ARG A 48 -3.21 0.96 10.57
CA ARG A 48 -4.21 0.49 11.54
C ARG A 48 -3.73 -0.75 12.28
N THR A 49 -3.15 -1.72 11.57
CA THR A 49 -2.60 -2.95 12.15
C THR A 49 -1.54 -2.65 13.20
N VAL A 50 -0.56 -1.80 12.87
CA VAL A 50 0.54 -1.45 13.77
C VAL A 50 0.05 -0.67 14.98
N LEU A 51 -0.73 0.40 14.77
CA LEU A 51 -1.20 1.26 15.87
C LEU A 51 -2.11 0.52 16.85
N ARG A 52 -2.91 -0.44 16.37
CA ARG A 52 -3.83 -1.23 17.20
C ARG A 52 -3.25 -2.57 17.62
N LYS A 53 -1.98 -2.87 17.29
CA LYS A 53 -1.32 -4.15 17.56
C LYS A 53 -2.17 -5.36 17.13
N MET A 54 -2.83 -5.27 15.97
CA MET A 54 -3.75 -6.31 15.51
C MET A 54 -2.99 -7.60 15.18
N LYS A 55 -3.51 -8.73 15.64
CA LYS A 55 -3.04 -10.07 15.28
C LYS A 55 -4.14 -10.75 14.46
N TYR A 56 -3.85 -11.03 13.19
CA TYR A 56 -4.79 -11.71 12.31
C TYR A 56 -4.57 -13.22 12.36
N LYS A 57 -5.67 -13.99 12.36
CA LYS A 57 -5.65 -15.44 12.15
C LYS A 57 -6.19 -15.72 10.75
N CYS A 58 -5.37 -16.32 9.89
CA CYS A 58 -5.84 -16.78 8.59
C CYS A 58 -6.87 -17.91 8.78
N GLN A 59 -7.97 -17.84 8.05
CA GLN A 59 -9.01 -18.89 8.05
C GLN A 59 -8.66 -20.05 7.10
N ARG A 60 -7.63 -19.86 6.26
CA ARG A 60 -7.09 -20.86 5.33
C ARG A 60 -5.70 -21.29 5.78
N ASP A 61 -4.81 -21.62 4.84
CA ASP A 61 -3.46 -22.14 5.05
C ASP A 61 -2.36 -21.06 5.14
N GLY A 62 -2.74 -19.77 5.12
CA GLY A 62 -1.80 -18.66 5.13
C GLY A 62 -1.13 -18.37 3.78
N ARG A 63 -1.51 -19.07 2.70
CA ARG A 63 -1.02 -18.84 1.33
C ARG A 63 -2.03 -18.08 0.49
N CYS A 64 -2.69 -17.08 1.10
CA CYS A 64 -3.66 -16.24 0.42
C CYS A 64 -2.95 -15.33 -0.58
N GLU A 65 -3.27 -15.48 -1.86
CA GLU A 65 -2.88 -14.52 -2.88
C GLU A 65 -3.52 -13.16 -2.60
N ILE A 66 -2.72 -12.09 -2.68
CA ILE A 66 -3.16 -10.71 -2.49
C ILE A 66 -3.06 -10.02 -3.84
N ALA A 67 -4.19 -9.88 -4.52
CA ALA A 67 -4.31 -9.18 -5.80
C ALA A 67 -5.37 -8.08 -5.70
N VAL A 68 -5.32 -7.14 -6.65
CA VAL A 68 -6.44 -6.21 -6.86
C VAL A 68 -7.65 -7.02 -7.27
N ASN A 69 -8.66 -7.06 -6.41
CA ASN A 69 -9.92 -7.70 -6.78
C ASN A 69 -10.75 -6.69 -7.60
N GLU A 70 -10.60 -6.72 -8.93
CA GLU A 70 -11.45 -5.97 -9.86
C GLU A 70 -12.91 -6.52 -9.91
N LEU A 71 -13.19 -7.66 -9.27
CA LEU A 71 -14.44 -8.40 -9.43
C LEU A 71 -15.63 -7.89 -8.60
N VAL A 72 -15.53 -6.74 -7.93
CA VAL A 72 -16.70 -6.12 -7.29
C VAL A 72 -17.56 -5.34 -8.29
N PHE A 73 -17.10 -5.16 -9.53
CA PHE A 73 -17.85 -4.43 -10.56
C PHE A 73 -18.85 -5.28 -11.37
N PHE A 74 -18.69 -6.61 -11.41
CA PHE A 74 -19.48 -7.49 -12.28
C PHE A 74 -20.69 -8.17 -11.61
N GLU A 75 -20.83 -8.15 -10.28
CA GLU A 75 -22.04 -8.68 -9.60
C GLU A 75 -23.20 -7.65 -9.49
N LEU A 76 -23.05 -6.48 -10.10
CA LEU A 76 -24.06 -5.41 -10.12
C LEU A 76 -24.58 -5.10 -11.54
N LEU A 77 -24.40 -6.01 -12.49
CA LEU A 77 -24.95 -5.92 -13.86
C LEU A 77 -25.81 -7.13 -14.20
#